data_AF-A0A8X6TPF8-F1
#
_entry.id   AF-A0A8X6TPF8-F1
#
_cell.length_a   1.000
_cell.length_b   1.000
_cell.length_c   1.000
_cell.angle_alpha   90.00
_cell.angle_beta   90.00
_cell.angle_gamma   90.00
#
_symmetry.space_group_name_H-M   'P 1'
#
loop_
_entity.id
_entity.type
_entity.pdbx_description
1 polymer ?
#
loop_
_entity_poly.entity_id
_entity_poly.type
_entity_poly.pdbx_seq_one_letter_code
_entity_poly.pdbx_strand_id
1 'polypeptide(L)'
;MEFLFLYWTYPTVVDIQVSVPSEIHVPGITLCSSHGIRPEVVCSLGNFCLDSTILKAANYCSLFPMVCNEEGNVPEDFQAVTYNKFTTSQNFNASVMSVLRKPLSEFFKCKITSGKSHRDCNTNDYVMGSYFSSTNIFNFCFTINSIWSQPNKEILKVRKSEKIEMEFYVDISDRQKDIDKRILQFPKYSYSSMPSIQLVTHSPFLTGSPFVSGHEFLAGKDYKIKLKQEERHLLPPPYQTNCTNYMIDWAARNGEAPLNEKVNMSSFFLCCSLK
;
A
#
# COMPACT_ATOMS: atom_id res chain seq x y z
N MET A 1 -42.43 -25.85 30.59
CA MET A 1 -41.05 -25.57 31.06
C MET A 1 -40.01 -25.71 29.95
N GLU A 2 -40.18 -26.61 28.98
CA GLU A 2 -39.20 -26.85 27.89
C GLU A 2 -38.81 -25.60 27.07
N PHE A 3 -39.77 -24.72 26.79
CA PHE A 3 -39.49 -23.45 26.10
C PHE A 3 -38.47 -22.58 26.85
N LEU A 4 -38.52 -22.53 28.18
CA LEU A 4 -37.59 -21.70 28.97
C LEU A 4 -36.17 -22.27 28.92
N PHE A 5 -36.02 -23.60 28.87
CA PHE A 5 -34.71 -24.22 28.69
C PHE A 5 -34.09 -23.88 27.34
N LEU A 6 -34.87 -23.94 26.26
CA LEU A 6 -34.41 -23.53 24.93
C LEU A 6 -34.14 -22.02 24.84
N TYR A 7 -34.96 -21.20 25.50
CA TYR A 7 -34.77 -19.75 25.53
C TYR A 7 -33.44 -19.36 26.19
N TRP A 8 -33.06 -20.02 27.28
CA TRP A 8 -31.82 -19.75 28.01
C TRP A 8 -30.55 -20.35 27.36
N THR A 9 -30.65 -21.13 26.29
CA THR A 9 -29.46 -21.50 25.51
C THR A 9 -29.00 -20.39 24.56
N TYR A 10 -29.80 -19.31 24.43
CA TYR A 10 -29.53 -18.17 23.54
C TYR A 10 -29.18 -18.58 22.10
N PRO A 11 -30.01 -19.42 21.44
CA PRO A 11 -29.71 -19.90 20.10
C PRO A 11 -29.74 -18.73 19.09
N THR A 12 -28.83 -18.77 18.12
CA THR A 12 -28.73 -17.75 17.06
C THR A 12 -28.85 -18.39 15.69
N VAL A 13 -29.53 -17.72 14.77
CA VAL A 13 -29.62 -18.10 13.35
C VAL A 13 -28.89 -17.05 12.53
N VAL A 14 -28.14 -17.49 11.52
CA VAL A 14 -27.48 -16.58 10.57
C VAL A 14 -28.45 -16.27 9.44
N ASP A 15 -28.73 -14.97 9.25
CA ASP A 15 -29.47 -14.47 8.10
C ASP A 15 -28.50 -13.85 7.08
N ILE A 16 -28.63 -14.23 5.81
CA ILE A 16 -27.76 -13.76 4.73
C ILE A 16 -28.60 -12.95 3.77
N GLN A 17 -28.36 -11.64 3.76
CA GLN A 17 -29.04 -10.72 2.87
C GLN A 17 -28.06 -10.16 1.82
N VAL A 18 -28.54 -10.06 0.58
CA VAL A 18 -27.79 -9.41 -0.51
C VAL A 18 -28.57 -8.18 -0.94
N SER A 19 -27.97 -7.01 -0.76
CA SER A 19 -28.53 -5.73 -1.16
C SER A 19 -27.65 -5.06 -2.21
N VAL A 20 -28.25 -4.16 -2.99
CA VAL A 20 -27.54 -3.38 -4.01
C VAL A 20 -27.90 -1.91 -3.78
N PRO A 21 -27.22 -1.23 -2.83
CA PRO A 21 -27.53 0.16 -2.52
C PRO A 21 -27.17 1.07 -3.70
N SER A 22 -27.82 2.23 -3.76
CA SER A 22 -27.55 3.27 -4.77
C SER A 22 -26.15 3.88 -4.60
N GLU A 23 -25.69 3.97 -3.36
CA GLU A 23 -24.40 4.49 -2.94
C GLU A 23 -23.67 3.49 -2.04
N ILE A 24 -22.35 3.42 -2.18
CA ILE A 24 -21.48 2.51 -1.44
C ILE A 24 -20.32 3.33 -0.87
N HIS A 25 -19.91 2.98 0.35
CA HIS A 25 -18.72 3.56 0.96
C HIS A 25 -17.47 3.06 0.23
N VAL A 26 -16.61 3.97 -0.19
CA VAL A 26 -15.32 3.61 -0.76
C VAL A 26 -14.48 2.95 0.34
N PRO A 27 -13.79 1.84 0.07
CA PRO A 27 -12.89 1.23 1.03
C PRO A 27 -11.66 2.11 1.28
N GLY A 28 -10.90 1.80 2.32
CA GLY A 28 -9.50 2.24 2.39
C GLY A 28 -8.69 1.52 1.32
N ILE A 29 -7.83 2.24 0.61
CA ILE A 29 -6.98 1.67 -0.43
C ILE A 29 -5.53 1.95 -0.02
N THR A 30 -4.80 0.90 0.36
CA THR A 30 -3.36 1.00 0.61
C THR A 30 -2.61 0.56 -0.62
N LEU A 31 -1.68 1.39 -1.07
CA LEU A 31 -0.84 1.15 -2.23
C LEU A 31 0.64 1.38 -1.90
N CYS A 32 1.51 0.52 -2.41
CA CYS A 32 2.96 0.67 -2.35
C CYS A 32 3.52 0.58 -3.76
N SER A 33 4.45 1.48 -4.10
CA SER A 33 5.28 1.26 -5.28
C SER A 33 6.47 0.40 -4.89
N SER A 34 6.79 -0.61 -5.70
CA SER A 34 8.04 -1.36 -5.56
C SER A 34 9.28 -0.49 -5.85
N HIS A 35 9.07 0.70 -6.42
CA HIS A 35 10.06 1.72 -6.74
C HIS A 35 9.84 2.98 -5.88
N GLY A 36 9.33 2.79 -4.65
CA GLY A 36 8.98 3.89 -3.74
C GLY A 36 10.18 4.52 -3.02
N ILE A 37 11.35 3.87 -3.03
CA ILE A 37 12.61 4.41 -2.49
C ILE A 37 13.38 5.07 -3.63
N ARG A 38 13.87 6.29 -3.39
CA ARG A 38 14.68 7.08 -4.31
C ARG A 38 16.14 6.60 -4.33
N PRO A 39 16.58 5.87 -5.37
CA PRO A 39 17.92 5.28 -5.42
C PRO A 39 19.04 6.33 -5.34
N GLU A 40 18.83 7.49 -5.93
CA GLU A 40 19.78 8.61 -5.90
C GLU A 40 20.03 9.14 -4.49
N VAL A 41 19.01 9.08 -3.63
CA VAL A 41 19.13 9.46 -2.21
C VAL A 41 19.90 8.36 -1.46
N VAL A 42 19.60 7.08 -1.74
CA VAL A 42 20.35 5.96 -1.15
C VAL A 42 21.84 6.06 -1.45
N CYS A 43 22.21 6.33 -2.70
CA CYS A 43 23.60 6.48 -3.11
C CYS A 43 24.29 7.71 -2.49
N SER A 44 23.56 8.79 -2.18
CA SER A 44 24.15 9.99 -1.56
C SER A 44 24.35 9.87 -0.05
N LEU A 45 23.65 8.95 0.62
CA LEU A 45 23.76 8.72 2.06
C LEU A 45 25.01 7.90 2.46
N GLY A 46 25.76 7.34 1.51
CA GLY A 46 26.99 6.63 1.79
C GLY A 46 27.39 5.64 0.69
N ASN A 47 28.32 4.75 0.99
CA ASN A 47 28.83 3.76 0.04
C ASN A 47 27.87 2.56 -0.09
N PHE A 48 26.68 2.81 -0.63
CA PHE A 48 25.63 1.81 -0.90
C PHE A 48 25.47 1.50 -2.38
N CYS A 49 26.22 2.16 -3.27
CA CYS A 49 26.10 1.98 -4.70
C CYS A 49 27.45 1.57 -5.29
N LEU A 50 27.43 0.52 -6.12
CA LEU A 50 28.59 0.04 -6.85
C LEU A 50 28.67 0.73 -8.20
N ASP A 51 29.87 1.15 -8.57
CA ASP A 51 30.13 1.77 -9.87
C ASP A 51 30.19 0.75 -11.01
N SER A 52 30.16 1.27 -12.25
CA SER A 52 30.20 0.46 -13.46
C SER A 52 31.51 -0.32 -13.63
N THR A 53 32.62 0.08 -13.00
CA THR A 53 33.91 -0.62 -13.10
C THR A 53 33.87 -1.95 -12.35
N ILE A 54 33.36 -1.93 -11.13
CA ILE A 54 33.16 -3.14 -10.31
C ILE A 54 32.16 -4.09 -11.00
N LEU A 55 31.11 -3.53 -11.60
CA LEU A 55 30.08 -4.32 -12.29
C LEU A 55 30.59 -4.99 -13.57
N LYS A 56 31.44 -4.30 -14.34
CA LYS A 56 32.12 -4.88 -15.52
C LYS A 56 33.01 -6.07 -15.11
N ALA A 57 33.76 -5.94 -14.02
CA ALA A 57 34.59 -7.02 -13.51
C ALA A 57 33.78 -8.24 -13.03
N ALA A 58 32.56 -8.03 -12.55
CA ALA A 58 31.69 -9.09 -12.02
C ALA A 58 30.83 -9.81 -13.08
N ASN A 59 30.98 -9.51 -14.37
CA ASN A 59 30.14 -10.03 -15.45
C ASN A 59 28.62 -9.86 -15.18
N TYR A 60 28.22 -8.66 -14.73
CA TYR A 60 26.86 -8.36 -14.29
C TYR A 60 25.79 -8.63 -15.38
N CYS A 61 26.13 -8.45 -16.65
CA CYS A 61 25.22 -8.67 -17.79
C CYS A 61 24.79 -10.13 -17.97
N SER A 62 25.55 -11.10 -17.45
CA SER A 62 25.14 -12.51 -17.46
C SER A 62 23.96 -12.78 -16.52
N LEU A 63 23.88 -12.04 -15.41
CA LEU A 63 22.82 -12.17 -14.40
C LEU A 63 21.63 -11.26 -14.72
N PHE A 64 21.90 -10.06 -15.23
CA PHE A 64 20.90 -9.03 -15.49
C PHE A 64 21.03 -8.48 -16.92
N PRO A 65 20.64 -9.25 -17.95
CA PRO A 65 20.78 -8.81 -19.34
C PRO A 65 19.96 -7.55 -19.66
N MET A 66 18.88 -7.31 -18.93
CA MET A 66 17.97 -6.17 -19.09
C MET A 66 18.60 -4.79 -18.83
N VAL A 67 19.74 -4.72 -18.14
CA VAL A 67 20.44 -3.44 -17.89
C VAL A 67 21.57 -3.17 -18.87
N CYS A 68 21.88 -4.11 -19.76
CA CYS A 68 23.04 -4.04 -20.63
C CYS A 68 22.66 -3.59 -22.04
N ASN A 69 23.58 -2.86 -22.67
CA ASN A 69 23.42 -2.45 -24.05
C ASN A 69 23.59 -3.64 -25.02
N GLU A 70 23.36 -3.40 -26.31
CA GLU A 70 23.45 -4.44 -27.35
C GLU A 70 24.86 -5.07 -27.46
N GLU A 71 25.89 -4.37 -26.99
CA GLU A 71 27.29 -4.82 -26.96
C GLU A 71 27.59 -5.69 -25.73
N GLY A 72 26.60 -5.90 -24.84
CA GLY A 72 26.77 -6.66 -23.60
C GLY A 72 27.49 -5.89 -22.49
N ASN A 73 27.55 -4.56 -22.59
CA ASN A 73 28.17 -3.68 -21.60
C ASN A 73 27.13 -2.99 -20.72
N VAL A 74 27.47 -2.82 -19.44
CA VAL A 74 26.70 -1.99 -18.51
C VAL A 74 26.98 -0.51 -18.84
N PRO A 75 25.94 0.36 -18.92
CA PRO A 75 26.13 1.81 -19.12
C PRO A 75 27.10 2.40 -18.09
N GLU A 76 27.96 3.34 -18.50
CA GLU A 76 29.02 3.86 -17.63
C GLU A 76 28.51 4.57 -16.38
N ASP A 77 27.33 5.19 -16.50
CA ASP A 77 26.68 5.94 -15.43
C ASP A 77 25.67 5.11 -14.62
N PHE A 78 25.56 3.81 -14.91
CA PHE A 78 24.73 2.89 -14.14
C PHE A 78 25.35 2.62 -12.77
N GLN A 79 24.51 2.61 -11.73
CA GLN A 79 24.89 2.31 -10.37
C GLN A 79 24.04 1.19 -9.77
N ALA A 80 24.67 0.11 -9.33
CA ALA A 80 23.97 -0.96 -8.65
C ALA A 80 23.81 -0.65 -7.17
N VAL A 81 22.57 -0.51 -6.70
CA VAL A 81 22.23 -0.24 -5.32
C VAL A 81 22.25 -1.52 -4.49
N THR A 82 22.97 -1.48 -3.38
CA THR A 82 23.10 -2.58 -2.42
C THR A 82 22.06 -2.46 -1.31
N TYR A 83 20.78 -2.67 -1.64
CA TYR A 83 19.66 -2.47 -0.71
C TYR A 83 19.81 -3.24 0.62
N ASN A 84 20.34 -4.46 0.60
CA ASN A 84 20.58 -5.24 1.83
C ASN A 84 21.62 -4.58 2.75
N LYS A 85 22.69 -4.02 2.17
CA LYS A 85 23.70 -3.29 2.95
C LYS A 85 23.10 -2.00 3.49
N PHE A 86 22.32 -1.30 2.67
CA PHE A 86 21.63 -0.09 3.05
C PHE A 86 20.67 -0.31 4.22
N THR A 87 19.79 -1.32 4.15
CA THR A 87 18.80 -1.60 5.20
C THR A 87 19.42 -2.09 6.50
N THR A 88 20.58 -2.76 6.46
CA THR A 88 21.26 -3.29 7.65
C THR A 88 22.23 -2.30 8.30
N SER A 89 22.81 -1.39 7.53
CA SER A 89 23.86 -0.48 8.02
C SER A 89 23.35 0.91 8.39
N GLN A 90 22.18 1.32 7.89
CA GLN A 90 21.63 2.65 8.15
C GLN A 90 20.64 2.67 9.31
N ASN A 91 20.68 3.75 10.08
CA ASN A 91 19.68 4.05 11.10
C ASN A 91 18.56 4.90 10.49
N PHE A 92 17.36 4.32 10.38
CA PHE A 92 16.20 4.98 9.79
C PHE A 92 15.46 5.80 10.84
N ASN A 93 15.68 7.11 10.82
CA ASN A 93 14.82 8.07 11.53
C ASN A 93 13.80 8.70 10.57
N ALA A 94 12.83 9.43 11.12
CA ALA A 94 11.76 10.07 10.34
C ALA A 94 12.29 11.03 9.25
N SER A 95 13.38 11.75 9.53
CA SER A 95 14.00 12.66 8.56
C SER A 95 14.57 11.90 7.36
N VAL A 96 15.35 10.85 7.60
CA VAL A 96 15.92 10.02 6.54
C VAL A 96 14.82 9.37 5.71
N MET A 97 13.80 8.80 6.36
CA MET A 97 12.65 8.19 5.69
C MET A 97 11.90 9.19 4.79
N SER A 98 11.76 10.44 5.24
CA SER A 98 11.06 11.47 4.47
C SER A 98 11.74 11.84 3.15
N VAL A 99 13.08 11.82 3.11
CA VAL A 99 13.87 12.16 1.91
C VAL A 99 13.98 10.97 0.97
N LEU A 100 14.01 9.74 1.53
CA LEU A 100 14.06 8.51 0.77
C LEU A 100 12.79 8.21 -0.01
N ARG A 101 11.61 8.62 0.50
CA ARG A 101 10.35 8.27 -0.15
C ARG A 101 10.13 9.07 -1.42
N LYS A 102 9.54 8.43 -2.42
CA LYS A 102 8.92 9.10 -3.57
C LYS A 102 7.56 9.69 -3.14
N PRO A 103 7.28 10.97 -3.41
CA PRO A 103 5.97 11.56 -3.14
C PRO A 103 4.85 10.85 -3.90
N LEU A 104 3.69 10.68 -3.27
CA LEU A 104 2.52 10.02 -3.88
C LEU A 104 2.13 10.68 -5.22
N SER A 105 2.16 12.00 -5.28
CA SER A 105 1.80 12.79 -6.47
C SER A 105 2.69 12.53 -7.68
N GLU A 106 3.91 12.01 -7.49
CA GLU A 106 4.82 11.70 -8.59
C GLU A 106 4.45 10.40 -9.32
N PHE A 107 3.77 9.48 -8.65
CA PHE A 107 3.51 8.15 -9.20
C PHE A 107 2.05 7.72 -9.18
N PHE A 108 1.14 8.50 -8.61
CA PHE A 108 -0.27 8.10 -8.46
C PHE A 108 -1.22 9.23 -8.84
N LYS A 109 -2.20 8.92 -9.68
CA LYS A 109 -3.37 9.75 -9.95
C LYS A 109 -4.63 8.92 -9.80
N CYS A 110 -5.70 9.57 -9.34
CA CYS A 110 -6.98 8.91 -9.09
C CYS A 110 -8.12 9.82 -9.51
N LYS A 111 -9.08 9.25 -10.24
CA LYS A 111 -10.28 9.93 -10.72
C LYS A 111 -11.51 9.07 -10.49
N ILE A 112 -12.62 9.71 -10.23
CA ILE A 112 -13.94 9.07 -10.14
C ILE A 112 -14.73 9.50 -11.37
N THR A 113 -15.10 8.55 -12.21
CA THR A 113 -15.78 8.79 -13.48
C THR A 113 -17.25 8.37 -13.40
N SER A 114 -18.14 9.23 -13.90
CA SER A 114 -19.60 9.00 -13.98
C SER A 114 -20.11 9.35 -15.38
N GLY A 115 -20.05 8.41 -16.31
CA GLY A 115 -20.39 8.68 -17.71
C GLY A 115 -19.37 9.63 -18.34
N LYS A 116 -19.76 10.88 -18.59
CA LYS A 116 -18.86 11.91 -19.17
C LYS A 116 -18.25 12.84 -18.11
N SER A 117 -18.78 12.87 -16.88
CA SER A 117 -18.21 13.69 -15.81
C SER A 117 -17.09 12.94 -15.09
N HIS A 118 -16.11 13.70 -14.60
CA HIS A 118 -15.02 13.20 -13.78
C HIS A 118 -14.76 14.16 -12.62
N ARG A 119 -14.32 13.60 -11.49
CA ARG A 119 -13.81 14.35 -10.34
C ARG A 119 -12.54 13.68 -9.82
N ASP A 120 -11.58 14.47 -9.37
CA ASP A 120 -10.33 13.91 -8.82
C ASP A 120 -10.55 13.37 -7.41
N CYS A 121 -9.84 12.30 -7.06
CA CYS A 121 -9.82 11.80 -5.69
C CYS A 121 -9.01 12.73 -4.79
N ASN A 122 -9.34 12.81 -3.49
CA ASN A 122 -8.49 13.50 -2.52
C ASN A 122 -7.23 12.66 -2.25
N THR A 123 -6.12 13.04 -2.87
CA THR A 123 -4.80 12.41 -2.69
C THR A 123 -3.87 13.18 -1.75
N ASN A 124 -4.36 14.26 -1.13
CA ASN A 124 -3.58 15.05 -0.16
C ASN A 124 -3.73 14.51 1.26
N ASP A 125 -4.87 13.88 1.56
CA ASP A 125 -5.22 13.33 2.86
C ASP A 125 -5.06 11.80 2.88
N TYR A 126 -3.80 11.37 2.90
CA TYR A 126 -3.40 9.97 3.00
C TYR A 126 -2.72 9.68 4.34
N VAL A 127 -2.82 8.43 4.78
CA VAL A 127 -2.00 7.89 5.86
C VAL A 127 -0.80 7.20 5.25
N MET A 128 0.39 7.45 5.77
CA MET A 128 1.61 6.78 5.32
C MET A 128 1.97 5.66 6.29
N GLY A 129 2.37 4.51 5.75
CA GLY A 129 2.95 3.42 6.51
C GLY A 129 4.17 2.85 5.81
N SER A 130 5.08 2.27 6.57
CA SER A 130 6.20 1.49 6.05
C SER A 130 5.95 0.02 6.30
N TYR A 131 6.02 -0.78 5.23
CA TYR A 131 5.78 -2.22 5.30
C TYR A 131 6.95 -2.97 4.68
N PHE A 132 7.38 -4.04 5.32
CA PHE A 132 8.43 -4.91 4.78
C PHE A 132 7.86 -5.82 3.70
N SER A 133 8.56 -5.88 2.56
CA SER A 133 8.32 -6.87 1.52
C SER A 133 8.82 -8.26 1.94
N SER A 134 8.53 -9.27 1.13
CA SER A 134 9.13 -10.61 1.26
C SER A 134 10.66 -10.62 1.13
N THR A 135 11.23 -9.61 0.48
CA THR A 135 12.69 -9.41 0.36
C THR A 135 13.30 -8.69 1.57
N ASN A 136 12.52 -8.47 2.63
CA ASN A 136 12.93 -7.78 3.86
C ASN A 136 13.41 -6.34 3.62
N ILE A 137 12.92 -5.71 2.56
CA ILE A 137 13.13 -4.30 2.25
C ILE A 137 11.83 -3.57 2.57
N PHE A 138 11.91 -2.52 3.39
CA PHE A 138 10.74 -1.71 3.67
C PHE A 138 10.32 -0.93 2.43
N ASN A 139 9.03 -0.75 2.25
CA ASN A 139 8.44 0.07 1.20
C ASN A 139 7.57 1.14 1.81
N PHE A 140 7.55 2.31 1.18
CA PHE A 140 6.65 3.40 1.55
C PHE A 140 5.29 3.18 0.89
N CYS A 141 4.28 3.09 1.72
CA CYS A 141 2.93 2.81 1.30
C CYS A 141 1.98 3.92 1.76
N PHE A 142 0.97 4.14 0.96
CA PHE A 142 0.02 5.23 1.11
C PHE A 142 -1.37 4.66 1.18
N THR A 143 -2.10 5.01 2.23
CA THR A 143 -3.50 4.63 2.40
C THR A 143 -4.38 5.85 2.13
N ILE A 144 -5.12 5.80 1.04
CA ILE A 144 -6.14 6.82 0.72
C ILE A 144 -7.50 6.40 1.28
N ASN A 145 -8.34 7.41 1.55
CA ASN A 145 -9.68 7.22 2.12
C ASN A 145 -9.66 6.42 3.45
N SER A 146 -8.61 6.61 4.24
CA SER A 146 -8.57 6.16 5.63
C SER A 146 -9.14 7.23 6.55
N ILE A 147 -9.86 6.77 7.57
CA ILE A 147 -10.33 7.60 8.69
C ILE A 147 -9.59 7.25 9.98
N TRP A 148 -8.46 6.52 9.88
CA TRP A 148 -7.58 6.21 11.00
C TRP A 148 -7.20 7.51 11.73
N SER A 149 -7.40 7.53 13.05
CA SER A 149 -7.18 8.69 13.92
C SER A 149 -7.96 9.97 13.53
N GLN A 150 -9.03 9.84 12.72
CA GLN A 150 -9.85 10.96 12.25
C GLN A 150 -11.35 10.65 12.44
N PRO A 151 -11.88 10.68 13.69
CA PRO A 151 -13.25 10.26 13.99
C PRO A 151 -14.35 11.07 13.33
N ASN A 152 -14.06 12.33 12.99
CA ASN A 152 -15.03 13.24 12.38
C ASN A 152 -14.95 13.27 10.84
N LYS A 153 -14.04 12.49 10.23
CA LYS A 153 -13.87 12.47 8.77
C LYS A 153 -14.96 11.61 8.14
N GLU A 154 -15.67 12.19 7.16
CA GLU A 154 -16.65 11.44 6.38
C GLU A 154 -15.97 10.49 5.41
N ILE A 155 -16.49 9.25 5.34
CA ILE A 155 -16.04 8.26 4.37
C ILE A 155 -16.58 8.65 3.00
N LEU A 156 -15.70 8.67 2.00
CA LEU A 156 -16.09 8.92 0.62
C LEU A 156 -17.15 7.91 0.16
N LYS A 157 -18.22 8.41 -0.46
CA LYS A 157 -19.25 7.58 -1.09
C LYS A 157 -19.17 7.69 -2.61
N VAL A 158 -19.48 6.58 -3.26
CA VAL A 158 -19.61 6.49 -4.71
C VAL A 158 -20.94 5.85 -5.09
N ARG A 159 -21.53 6.31 -6.19
CA ARG A 159 -22.72 5.70 -6.78
C ARG A 159 -22.36 4.42 -7.51
N LYS A 160 -23.31 3.51 -7.62
CA LYS A 160 -23.12 2.25 -8.37
C LYS A 160 -22.67 2.46 -9.83
N SER A 161 -23.05 3.57 -10.46
CA SER A 161 -22.67 3.91 -11.83
C SER A 161 -21.27 4.52 -11.95
N GLU A 162 -20.68 4.94 -10.83
CA GLU A 162 -19.34 5.53 -10.79
C GLU A 162 -18.25 4.46 -10.85
N LYS A 163 -17.10 4.83 -11.41
CA LYS A 163 -15.89 4.01 -11.42
C LYS A 163 -14.74 4.81 -10.85
N ILE A 164 -13.86 4.14 -10.11
CA ILE A 164 -12.60 4.72 -9.66
C ILE A 164 -11.52 4.26 -10.63
N GLU A 165 -10.93 5.22 -11.32
CA GLU A 165 -9.81 5.03 -12.25
C GLU A 165 -8.54 5.46 -11.54
N MET A 166 -7.62 4.52 -11.36
CA MET A 166 -6.33 4.73 -10.72
C MET A 166 -5.24 4.54 -11.76
N GLU A 167 -4.37 5.55 -11.89
CA GLU A 167 -3.26 5.56 -12.83
C GLU A 167 -1.95 5.61 -12.04
N PHE A 168 -1.04 4.69 -12.35
CA PHE A 168 0.24 4.55 -11.68
C PHE A 168 1.38 4.81 -12.66
N TYR A 169 2.26 5.75 -12.32
CA TYR A 169 3.46 6.04 -13.09
C TYR A 169 4.68 5.41 -12.42
N VAL A 170 5.12 4.28 -12.95
CA VAL A 170 6.33 3.60 -12.48
C VAL A 170 7.48 3.98 -13.41
N ASP A 171 8.28 4.95 -12.96
CA ASP A 171 9.53 5.34 -13.63
C ASP A 171 10.64 4.39 -13.18
N ILE A 172 11.19 3.65 -14.13
CA ILE A 172 12.26 2.68 -13.93
C ILE A 172 13.62 3.19 -14.41
N SER A 173 13.61 4.35 -15.09
CA SER A 173 14.79 4.89 -15.75
C SER A 173 15.65 5.69 -14.78
N ASP A 174 15.01 6.46 -13.90
CA ASP A 174 15.62 7.57 -13.13
C ASP A 174 16.44 8.53 -14.00
N ARG A 175 15.99 8.68 -15.25
CA ARG A 175 16.55 9.61 -16.24
C ARG A 175 15.52 10.70 -16.53
N GLN A 176 15.88 11.61 -17.43
CA GLN A 176 14.99 12.71 -17.81
C GLN A 176 13.67 12.17 -18.37
N LYS A 177 12.57 12.72 -17.84
CA LYS A 177 11.19 12.31 -18.16
C LYS A 177 10.72 12.76 -19.55
N ASP A 178 11.39 13.75 -20.16
CA ASP A 178 10.98 14.44 -21.40
C ASP A 178 11.77 14.02 -22.64
N ILE A 179 12.20 12.75 -22.70
CA ILE A 179 12.91 12.21 -23.86
C ILE A 179 11.93 11.54 -24.82
N ASP A 180 12.21 11.58 -26.12
CA ASP A 180 11.40 10.87 -27.14
C ASP A 180 11.28 9.38 -26.76
N LYS A 181 10.04 8.90 -26.66
CA LYS A 181 9.68 7.51 -26.32
C LYS A 181 10.30 6.47 -27.27
N ARG A 182 10.79 6.90 -28.44
CA ARG A 182 11.50 6.04 -29.40
C ARG A 182 12.95 5.77 -29.01
N ILE A 183 13.52 6.56 -28.09
CA ILE A 183 14.89 6.39 -27.63
C ILE A 183 14.89 5.33 -26.53
N LEU A 184 15.61 4.24 -26.76
CA LEU A 184 15.83 3.21 -25.74
C LEU A 184 16.60 3.82 -24.57
N GLN A 185 16.01 3.78 -23.38
CA GLN A 185 16.66 4.20 -22.15
C GLN A 185 16.95 3.01 -21.26
N PHE A 186 18.22 2.88 -20.90
CA PHE A 186 18.64 1.97 -19.84
C PHE A 186 18.44 2.62 -18.48
N PRO A 187 18.13 1.87 -17.42
CA PRO A 187 18.01 2.43 -16.09
C PRO A 187 19.33 3.05 -15.62
N LYS A 188 19.27 4.07 -14.77
CA LYS A 188 20.44 4.64 -14.10
C LYS A 188 20.81 3.88 -12.82
N TYR A 189 19.81 3.30 -12.15
CA TYR A 189 20.02 2.56 -10.91
C TYR A 189 19.43 1.15 -10.98
N SER A 190 19.95 0.23 -10.17
CA SER A 190 19.26 -1.04 -9.94
C SER A 190 18.12 -0.88 -8.93
N TYR A 191 17.04 -1.60 -9.18
CA TYR A 191 15.89 -1.71 -8.27
C TYR A 191 15.85 -3.10 -7.63
N SER A 192 15.28 -3.19 -6.43
CA SER A 192 15.21 -4.43 -5.66
C SER A 192 14.21 -5.46 -6.19
N SER A 193 13.32 -5.04 -7.10
CA SER A 193 12.19 -5.83 -7.57
C SER A 193 11.70 -5.33 -8.91
N MET A 194 10.87 -6.14 -9.59
CA MET A 194 10.25 -5.74 -10.85
C MET A 194 9.31 -4.52 -10.67
N PRO A 195 9.11 -3.73 -11.74
CA PRO A 195 8.18 -2.60 -11.74
C PRO A 195 6.75 -3.05 -11.47
N SER A 196 6.28 -2.77 -10.26
CA SER A 196 4.97 -3.20 -9.79
C SER A 196 4.40 -2.29 -8.71
N ILE A 197 3.09 -2.36 -8.57
CA ILE A 197 2.33 -1.74 -7.49
C ILE A 197 1.72 -2.84 -6.65
N GLN A 198 1.93 -2.79 -5.35
CA GLN A 198 1.23 -3.62 -4.40
C GLN A 198 0.01 -2.85 -3.91
N LEU A 199 -1.18 -3.45 -4.01
CA LEU A 199 -2.42 -2.79 -3.61
C LEU A 199 -3.30 -3.73 -2.80
N VAL A 200 -3.91 -3.18 -1.74
CA VAL A 200 -4.92 -3.87 -0.95
C VAL A 200 -6.09 -2.92 -0.63
N THR A 201 -7.30 -3.46 -0.76
CA THR A 201 -8.52 -2.80 -0.32
C THR A 201 -8.94 -3.34 1.04
N HIS A 202 -9.25 -2.45 1.97
CA HIS A 202 -9.63 -2.82 3.33
C HIS A 202 -10.70 -1.86 3.87
N SER A 203 -11.20 -2.16 5.06
CA SER A 203 -12.07 -1.25 5.79
C SER A 203 -11.39 0.13 5.99
N PRO A 204 -12.09 1.25 5.77
CA PRO A 204 -11.49 2.60 5.86
C PRO A 204 -11.00 2.95 7.28
N PHE A 205 -11.48 2.22 8.28
CA PHE A 205 -11.07 2.39 9.67
C PHE A 205 -9.65 1.86 9.92
N LEU A 206 -9.15 0.91 9.12
CA LEU A 206 -7.89 0.21 9.37
C LEU A 206 -6.85 0.59 8.32
N THR A 207 -5.60 0.20 8.52
CA THR A 207 -4.60 0.09 7.47
C THR A 207 -4.25 -1.38 7.26
N GLY A 208 -4.01 -1.78 6.01
CA GLY A 208 -3.64 -3.15 5.67
C GLY A 208 -2.30 -3.18 4.95
N SER A 209 -1.43 -4.14 5.29
CA SER A 209 -0.18 -4.37 4.56
C SER A 209 -0.48 -4.97 3.19
N PRO A 210 -0.14 -4.31 2.07
CA PRO A 210 -0.34 -4.88 0.74
C PRO A 210 0.50 -6.15 0.50
N PHE A 211 1.60 -6.33 1.23
CA PHE A 211 2.47 -7.51 1.09
C PHE A 211 1.92 -8.76 1.78
N VAL A 212 0.97 -8.61 2.71
CA VAL A 212 0.39 -9.75 3.45
C VAL A 212 -0.96 -10.17 2.87
N SER A 213 -1.79 -9.19 2.52
CA SER A 213 -3.17 -9.43 2.09
C SER A 213 -3.56 -8.72 0.80
N GLY A 214 -2.59 -8.10 0.12
CA GLY A 214 -2.80 -7.40 -1.14
C GLY A 214 -2.46 -8.24 -2.35
N HIS A 215 -2.46 -7.55 -3.49
CA HIS A 215 -2.13 -8.09 -4.79
C HIS A 215 -1.08 -7.24 -5.49
N GLU A 216 -0.22 -7.91 -6.24
CA GLU A 216 0.78 -7.27 -7.09
C GLU A 216 0.22 -7.01 -8.48
N PHE A 217 0.40 -5.77 -8.95
CA PHE A 217 0.02 -5.32 -10.28
C PHE A 217 1.28 -4.91 -11.05
N LEU A 218 1.55 -5.57 -12.16
CA LEU A 218 2.73 -5.30 -12.99
C LEU A 218 2.52 -4.03 -13.81
N ALA A 219 3.58 -3.24 -13.96
CA ALA A 219 3.54 -2.06 -14.82
C ALA A 219 3.25 -2.43 -16.29
N GLY A 220 2.65 -1.49 -17.03
CA GLY A 220 2.34 -1.64 -18.46
C GLY A 220 1.10 -2.49 -18.78
N LYS A 221 0.24 -2.75 -17.79
CA LYS A 221 -1.00 -3.50 -17.95
C LYS A 221 -2.20 -2.75 -17.36
N ASP A 222 -3.36 -2.94 -17.99
CA ASP A 222 -4.64 -2.45 -17.49
C ASP A 222 -5.34 -3.54 -16.68
N TYR A 223 -5.82 -3.17 -15.50
CA TYR A 223 -6.47 -4.09 -14.57
C TYR A 223 -7.89 -3.65 -14.24
N LYS A 224 -8.82 -4.60 -14.17
CA LYS A 224 -10.20 -4.36 -13.76
C LYS A 224 -10.51 -5.09 -12.46
N ILE A 225 -10.59 -4.33 -11.38
CA ILE A 225 -10.92 -4.85 -10.05
C ILE A 225 -12.42 -4.67 -9.81
N LYS A 226 -13.09 -5.73 -9.37
CA LYS A 226 -14.49 -5.70 -8.94
C LYS A 226 -14.53 -5.99 -7.46
N LEU A 227 -15.16 -5.11 -6.68
CA LEU A 227 -15.25 -5.23 -5.24
C LEU A 227 -16.67 -5.61 -4.84
N LYS A 228 -16.77 -6.42 -3.79
CA LYS A 228 -18.01 -6.74 -3.08
C LYS A 228 -17.77 -6.43 -1.61
N GLN A 229 -18.65 -5.64 -1.02
CA GLN A 229 -18.63 -5.36 0.42
C GLN A 229 -19.34 -6.49 1.15
N GLU A 230 -18.73 -6.95 2.24
CA GLU A 230 -19.32 -7.95 3.14
C GLU A 230 -19.38 -7.36 4.54
N GLU A 231 -20.57 -7.32 5.11
CA GLU A 231 -20.81 -6.85 6.47
C GLU A 231 -21.31 -8.00 7.32
N ARG A 232 -20.91 -8.03 8.59
CA ARG A 232 -21.31 -9.04 9.56
C ARG A 232 -21.85 -8.33 10.80
N HIS A 233 -23.11 -8.57 11.12
CA HIS A 233 -23.74 -8.07 12.34
C HIS A 233 -23.75 -9.19 13.38
N LEU A 234 -23.07 -8.95 14.50
CA LEU A 234 -22.97 -9.88 15.62
C LEU A 234 -23.84 -9.38 16.77
N LEU A 235 -24.38 -10.32 17.55
CA LEU A 235 -25.21 -10.02 18.71
C LEU A 235 -24.36 -9.84 19.98
N PRO A 236 -24.65 -8.84 20.84
CA PRO A 236 -23.93 -8.67 22.10
C PRO A 236 -24.16 -9.87 23.05
N PRO A 237 -23.37 -10.00 24.13
CA PRO A 237 -23.68 -10.93 25.21
C PRO A 237 -25.15 -10.81 25.66
N PRO A 238 -25.83 -11.92 25.97
CA PRO A 238 -25.31 -13.28 26.25
C PRO A 238 -25.22 -14.23 25.04
N TYR A 239 -25.49 -13.77 23.82
CA TYR A 239 -25.41 -14.61 22.63
C TYR A 239 -23.96 -15.04 22.34
N GLN A 240 -23.77 -16.25 21.81
CA GLN A 240 -22.44 -16.85 21.53
C GLN A 240 -21.72 -16.25 20.31
N THR A 241 -21.93 -14.97 20.01
CA THR A 241 -21.32 -14.33 18.84
C THR A 241 -20.11 -13.44 19.18
N ASN A 242 -19.75 -13.35 20.47
CA ASN A 242 -18.58 -12.63 21.00
C ASN A 242 -18.41 -11.20 20.43
N CYS A 243 -19.52 -10.46 20.32
CA CYS A 243 -19.53 -9.12 19.74
C CYS A 243 -18.91 -8.10 20.72
N THR A 244 -17.91 -7.36 20.24
CA THR A 244 -17.34 -6.18 20.93
C THR A 244 -17.54 -4.97 20.04
N ASN A 245 -18.13 -3.89 20.57
CA ASN A 245 -18.38 -2.68 19.80
C ASN A 245 -17.17 -1.73 19.84
N TYR A 246 -16.18 -2.03 19.00
CA TYR A 246 -14.95 -1.26 18.88
C TYR A 246 -15.16 0.20 18.43
N MET A 247 -16.25 0.48 17.72
CA MET A 247 -16.50 1.83 17.17
C MET A 247 -16.86 2.85 18.25
N ILE A 248 -17.59 2.43 19.28
CA ILE A 248 -17.92 3.28 20.42
C ILE A 248 -16.64 3.65 21.18
N ASP A 249 -15.81 2.65 21.48
CA ASP A 249 -14.55 2.86 22.20
C ASP A 249 -13.56 3.72 21.41
N TRP A 250 -13.49 3.51 20.10
CA TRP A 250 -12.67 4.30 19.18
C TRP A 250 -13.10 5.76 19.14
N ALA A 251 -14.40 6.03 18.99
CA ALA A 251 -14.92 7.38 18.99
C ALA A 251 -14.71 8.07 20.36
N ALA A 252 -14.95 7.36 21.46
CA ALA A 252 -14.77 7.88 22.82
C ALA A 252 -13.31 8.24 23.14
N ARG A 253 -12.34 7.64 22.43
CA ARG A 253 -10.90 7.89 22.58
C ARG A 253 -10.33 8.72 21.44
N ASN A 254 -11.13 9.58 20.81
CA ASN A 254 -10.68 10.49 19.73
C ASN A 254 -9.98 9.79 18.56
N GLY A 255 -10.36 8.55 18.27
CA GLY A 255 -9.77 7.76 17.20
C GLY A 255 -8.56 6.92 17.61
N GLU A 256 -8.28 6.79 18.92
CA GLU A 256 -7.20 6.00 19.49
C GLU A 256 -7.77 4.81 20.29
N ALA A 257 -8.34 3.84 19.58
CA ALA A 257 -8.73 2.55 20.15
C ALA A 257 -8.56 1.43 19.12
N PRO A 258 -8.43 0.16 19.56
CA PRO A 258 -8.46 -0.96 18.65
C PRO A 258 -9.80 -1.00 17.92
N LEU A 259 -9.73 -1.19 16.60
CA LEU A 259 -10.90 -1.19 15.71
C LEU A 259 -11.38 -2.60 15.38
N ASN A 260 -10.61 -3.61 15.77
CA ASN A 260 -10.98 -5.01 15.75
C ASN A 260 -10.07 -5.80 16.69
N GLU A 261 -10.38 -7.08 16.86
CA GLU A 261 -9.61 -8.02 17.68
C GLU A 261 -8.15 -8.16 17.21
N LYS A 262 -7.89 -8.13 15.89
CA LYS A 262 -6.53 -8.23 15.33
C LYS A 262 -5.65 -7.02 15.67
N VAL A 263 -6.24 -5.83 15.73
CA VAL A 263 -5.57 -4.57 16.10
C VAL A 263 -5.29 -4.54 17.60
N ASN A 264 -6.11 -5.19 18.42
CA ASN A 264 -5.86 -5.33 19.85
C ASN A 264 -4.50 -6.01 20.12
N MET A 265 -4.09 -6.94 19.25
CA MET A 265 -2.81 -7.65 19.34
C MET A 265 -1.63 -6.90 18.71
N SER A 266 -1.87 -6.12 17.65
CA SER A 266 -0.81 -5.38 16.92
C SER A 266 -0.55 -3.96 17.46
N SER A 267 -1.52 -3.34 18.13
CA SER A 267 -1.33 -2.09 18.89
C SER A 267 -0.36 -2.28 20.05
N PHE A 268 -0.31 -3.50 20.60
CA PHE A 268 0.68 -3.90 21.62
C PHE A 268 2.12 -3.81 21.08
N PHE A 269 2.35 -4.13 19.80
CA PHE A 269 3.68 -4.06 19.18
C PHE A 269 4.09 -2.63 18.80
N LEU A 270 3.17 -1.79 18.33
CA LEU A 270 3.47 -0.38 18.03
C LEU A 270 3.72 0.46 19.30
N CYS A 271 2.98 0.22 20.39
CA CYS A 271 3.25 0.90 21.68
C CYS A 271 4.52 0.37 22.37
N CYS A 272 4.91 -0.89 22.18
CA CYS A 272 6.14 -1.43 22.78
C CYS A 272 7.43 -0.96 22.08
N SER A 273 7.35 -0.33 20.90
CA SER A 273 8.53 0.14 20.16
C SER A 273 8.84 1.64 20.35
N LEU A 274 8.07 2.34 21.21
CA LEU A 274 8.37 3.69 21.68
C LEU A 274 8.84 3.61 23.15
N LYS A 275 10.10 3.27 23.35
CA LYS A 275 10.89 3.59 24.54
C LYS A 275 12.32 3.90 24.14
#